data_AF-A0A254QLZ9-F1
#
_entry.id   AF-A0A254QLZ9-F1
#
_cell.length_a   1.000
_cell.length_b   1.000
_cell.length_c   1.000
_cell.angle_alpha   90.00
_cell.angle_beta   90.00
_cell.angle_gamma   90.00
#
_symmetry.space_group_name_H-M   'P 1'
#
loop_
_entity.id
_entity.type
_entity.pdbx_description
1 polymer ?
#
loop_
_entity_poly.entity_id
_entity_poly.type
_entity_poly.pdbx_seq_one_letter_code
_entity_poly.pdbx_strand_id
1 'polypeptide(L)'
;MGGEAPPHCKLQFARQRRLSVYPDEFGMEQDICDVTMWLTTKFRVRFVHLWIDRHYTHQGRQIASVQAMTWNEGPDRLTPHAIDAFMALGYEIDDTGADTYAHQNCDGRHSQHEVLQAYDRIEGALEKWCRKQPNHL
;
A
#
# COMPACT_ATOMS: atom_id res chain seq x y z
N MET A 1 27.03 11.67 20.91
CA MET A 1 26.17 12.08 19.78
C MET A 1 25.29 10.88 19.44
N GLY A 2 24.06 10.86 19.94
CA GLY A 2 23.10 9.80 19.61
C GLY A 2 22.51 10.12 18.25
N GLY A 3 22.94 9.42 17.20
CA GLY A 3 22.30 9.52 15.89
C GLY A 3 20.86 9.07 16.04
N GLU A 4 19.91 9.98 15.83
CA GLU A 4 18.52 9.61 15.67
C GLU A 4 18.46 8.55 14.58
N ALA A 5 17.97 7.36 14.95
CA ALA A 5 17.68 6.33 13.96
C ALA A 5 16.79 6.96 12.88
N PRO A 6 17.04 6.71 11.58
CA PRO A 6 16.24 7.28 10.53
C PRO A 6 14.75 7.04 10.79
N PRO A 7 13.86 7.98 10.42
CA PRO A 7 12.43 7.77 10.56
C PRO A 7 12.06 6.53 9.76
N HIS A 8 11.77 5.45 10.50
CA HIS A 8 11.36 4.19 9.94
C HIS A 8 9.91 3.98 10.34
N CYS A 9 9.05 3.91 9.34
CA CYS A 9 7.64 3.61 9.50
C CYS A 9 7.46 2.34 10.34
N LYS A 10 6.52 2.37 11.29
CA LYS A 10 6.22 1.21 12.15
C LYS A 10 5.92 -0.05 11.34
N LEU A 11 5.27 0.11 10.19
CA LEU A 11 4.93 -1.00 9.29
C LEU A 11 6.20 -1.62 8.67
N GLN A 12 7.21 -0.80 8.35
CA GLN A 12 8.51 -1.27 7.87
C GLN A 12 9.30 -2.00 8.96
N PHE A 13 9.24 -1.52 10.20
CA PHE A 13 9.82 -2.26 11.33
C PHE A 13 9.13 -3.60 11.58
N ALA A 14 7.80 -3.65 11.49
CA ALA A 14 7.04 -4.89 11.62
C ALA A 14 7.45 -5.88 10.52
N ARG A 15 7.55 -5.42 9.27
CA ARG A 15 8.07 -6.19 8.14
C ARG A 15 9.46 -6.74 8.40
N GLN A 16 10.42 -5.89 8.80
CA GLN A 16 11.80 -6.30 9.04
C GLN A 16 11.90 -7.39 10.12
N ARG A 17 11.13 -7.24 11.21
CA ARG A 17 11.08 -8.25 12.27
C ARG A 17 10.49 -9.56 11.77
N ARG A 18 9.37 -9.53 11.06
CA ARG A 18 8.74 -10.74 10.52
C ARG A 18 9.66 -11.48 9.55
N LEU A 19 10.27 -10.77 8.61
CA LEU A 19 11.19 -11.34 7.62
C LEU A 19 12.51 -11.84 8.23
N SER A 20 12.93 -11.34 9.39
CA SER A 20 14.08 -11.92 10.11
C SER A 20 13.82 -13.33 10.64
N VAL A 21 12.54 -13.69 10.84
CA VAL A 21 12.11 -15.03 11.29
C VAL A 21 11.67 -15.88 10.11
N TYR A 22 10.95 -15.27 9.16
CA TYR A 22 10.39 -15.93 7.97
C TYR A 22 10.80 -15.19 6.69
N PRO A 23 12.01 -15.41 6.17
CA PRO A 23 12.59 -14.60 5.10
C PRO A 23 11.85 -14.72 3.75
N ASP A 24 11.21 -15.86 3.51
CA ASP A 24 10.51 -16.16 2.26
C ASP A 24 9.03 -15.73 2.27
N GLU A 25 8.52 -15.20 3.40
CA GLU A 25 7.14 -14.78 3.46
C GLU A 25 6.88 -13.49 2.67
N PHE A 26 5.71 -13.43 2.04
CA PHE A 26 5.27 -12.26 1.31
C PHE A 26 5.15 -11.02 2.22
N GLY A 27 5.66 -9.88 1.75
CA GLY A 27 5.74 -8.62 2.49
C GLY A 27 4.82 -7.52 1.98
N MET A 28 3.52 -7.61 2.27
CA MET A 28 2.51 -6.60 1.89
C MET A 28 2.81 -5.21 2.48
N GLU A 29 3.50 -5.16 3.61
CA GLU A 29 3.85 -3.94 4.35
C GLU A 29 4.53 -2.88 3.47
N GLN A 30 5.43 -3.30 2.58
CA GLN A 30 6.09 -2.38 1.66
C GLN A 30 5.11 -1.78 0.65
N ASP A 31 4.21 -2.61 0.12
CA ASP A 31 3.25 -2.20 -0.90
C ASP A 31 2.24 -1.21 -0.29
N ILE A 32 1.82 -1.42 0.97
CA ILE A 32 0.99 -0.45 1.72
C ILE A 32 1.71 0.88 1.92
N CYS A 33 2.98 0.85 2.31
CA CYS A 33 3.80 2.06 2.45
C CYS A 33 3.92 2.81 1.12
N ASP A 34 4.24 2.09 0.04
CA ASP A 34 4.47 2.68 -1.27
C ASP A 34 3.21 3.31 -1.84
N VAL A 35 2.06 2.61 -1.78
CA VAL A 35 0.78 3.15 -2.23
C VAL A 35 0.36 4.36 -1.39
N THR A 36 0.54 4.31 -0.06
CA THR A 36 0.25 5.46 0.82
C THR A 36 1.10 6.68 0.45
N MET A 37 2.41 6.50 0.27
CA MET A 37 3.34 7.58 -0.10
C MET A 37 3.02 8.14 -1.49
N TRP A 38 2.73 7.26 -2.45
CA TRP A 38 2.34 7.64 -3.80
C TRP A 38 1.05 8.46 -3.81
N LEU A 39 -0.02 8.02 -3.14
CA LEU A 39 -1.29 8.77 -3.05
C LEU A 39 -1.07 10.16 -2.43
N THR A 40 -0.31 10.21 -1.33
CA THR A 40 0.00 11.47 -0.63
C THR A 40 0.73 12.45 -1.55
N THR A 41 1.72 11.95 -2.30
CA THR A 41 2.55 12.75 -3.20
C THR A 41 1.79 13.18 -4.46
N LYS A 42 1.12 12.23 -5.13
CA LYS A 42 0.41 12.43 -6.41
C LYS A 42 -0.73 13.44 -6.27
N PHE A 43 -1.55 13.27 -5.23
CA PHE A 43 -2.75 14.07 -5.01
C PHE A 43 -2.51 15.26 -4.08
N ARG A 44 -1.26 15.47 -3.63
CA ARG A 44 -0.84 16.58 -2.76
C ARG A 44 -1.70 16.69 -1.48
N VAL A 45 -2.11 15.55 -0.95
CA VAL A 45 -2.85 15.48 0.30
C VAL A 45 -1.87 15.37 1.46
N ARG A 46 -2.22 15.91 2.62
CA ARG A 46 -1.32 15.92 3.79
C ARG A 46 -1.14 14.53 4.39
N PHE A 47 -2.18 13.70 4.32
CA PHE A 47 -2.22 12.39 4.94
C PHE A 47 -3.26 11.51 4.24
N VAL A 48 -2.90 10.25 4.04
CA VAL A 48 -3.80 9.19 3.58
C VAL A 48 -3.67 8.01 4.54
N HIS A 49 -4.82 7.47 4.92
CA HIS A 49 -4.92 6.25 5.70
C HIS A 49 -5.56 5.16 4.84
N LEU A 50 -4.78 4.16 4.46
CA LEU A 50 -5.29 2.98 3.78
C LEU A 50 -5.87 2.00 4.79
N TRP A 51 -7.15 1.69 4.67
CA TRP A 51 -7.78 0.56 5.32
C TRP A 51 -7.74 -0.63 4.37
N ILE A 52 -7.10 -1.73 4.78
CA ILE A 52 -6.95 -2.91 3.95
C ILE A 52 -7.44 -4.10 4.75
N ASP A 53 -8.51 -4.72 4.25
CA ASP A 53 -9.05 -5.94 4.83
C ASP A 53 -8.58 -7.15 4.05
N ARG A 54 -8.36 -8.24 4.78
CA ARG A 54 -7.93 -9.51 4.20
C ARG A 54 -8.64 -10.66 4.86
N HIS A 55 -9.15 -11.60 4.07
CA HIS A 55 -9.67 -12.86 4.61
C HIS A 55 -8.54 -13.70 5.20
N TYR A 56 -8.82 -14.46 6.26
CA TYR A 56 -7.83 -15.35 6.88
C TYR A 56 -7.31 -16.44 5.94
N THR A 57 -8.07 -16.76 4.89
CA THR A 57 -7.73 -17.75 3.85
C THR A 57 -6.84 -17.18 2.74
N HIS A 58 -6.76 -15.85 2.60
CA HIS A 58 -6.01 -15.20 1.53
C HIS A 58 -4.50 -15.42 1.66
N GLN A 59 -3.84 -15.66 0.53
CA GLN A 59 -2.39 -15.86 0.44
C GLN A 59 -1.74 -14.83 -0.48
N GLY A 60 -0.47 -14.53 -0.27
CA GLY A 60 0.29 -13.57 -1.09
C GLY A 60 -0.44 -12.24 -1.34
N ARG A 61 -0.66 -11.93 -2.62
CA ARG A 61 -1.25 -10.69 -3.13
C ARG A 61 -2.79 -10.73 -3.22
N GLN A 62 -3.46 -11.32 -2.25
CA GLN A 62 -4.92 -11.33 -2.17
C GLN A 62 -5.42 -10.46 -1.02
N ILE A 63 -6.36 -9.56 -1.30
CA ILE A 63 -7.02 -8.70 -0.32
C ILE A 63 -8.55 -8.74 -0.53
N ALA A 64 -9.30 -8.53 0.56
CA ALA A 64 -10.75 -8.49 0.51
C ALA A 64 -11.24 -7.11 0.06
N SER A 65 -10.65 -6.06 0.62
CA SER A 65 -11.02 -4.69 0.30
C SER A 65 -9.86 -3.72 0.54
N VAL A 66 -9.94 -2.57 -0.11
CA VAL A 66 -9.10 -1.41 0.18
C VAL A 66 -9.94 -0.14 0.19
N GLN A 67 -9.72 0.73 1.17
CA GLN A 67 -10.35 2.05 1.26
C GLN A 67 -9.28 3.09 1.64
N ALA A 68 -9.33 4.27 1.01
CA ALA A 68 -8.40 5.35 1.29
C ALA A 68 -9.12 6.52 1.97
N MET A 69 -8.77 6.75 3.23
CA MET A 69 -9.33 7.83 4.04
C MET A 69 -8.38 9.02 4.10
N THR A 70 -8.92 10.24 3.96
CA THR A 70 -8.19 11.48 4.24
C THR A 70 -8.79 12.19 5.45
N TRP A 71 -8.05 13.08 6.09
CA TRP A 71 -8.53 13.77 7.29
C TRP A 71 -9.70 14.72 7.05
N ASN A 72 -9.79 15.31 5.86
CA ASN A 72 -10.70 16.43 5.56
C ASN A 72 -11.75 16.11 4.50
N GLU A 73 -11.60 15.01 3.76
CA GLU A 73 -12.54 14.60 2.72
C GLU A 73 -12.93 13.14 2.98
N GLY A 74 -14.23 12.85 2.88
CA GLY A 74 -14.79 11.52 3.13
C GLY A 74 -14.12 10.41 2.29
N PRO A 75 -14.29 9.14 2.71
CA PRO A 75 -13.52 7.95 2.29
C PRO A 75 -13.40 7.58 0.78
N ASP A 76 -13.87 8.37 -0.18
CA ASP A 76 -14.14 7.80 -1.52
C ASP A 76 -13.27 8.30 -2.66
N ARG A 77 -12.68 9.50 -2.59
CA ARG A 77 -12.00 10.08 -3.77
C ARG A 77 -10.71 9.37 -4.14
N LEU A 78 -9.96 8.87 -3.15
CA LEU A 78 -8.67 8.22 -3.38
C LEU A 78 -8.78 6.69 -3.44
N THR A 79 -9.93 6.12 -3.06
CA THR A 79 -10.14 4.67 -3.03
C THR A 79 -9.96 4.02 -4.40
N PRO A 80 -10.53 4.54 -5.51
CA PRO A 80 -10.29 4.00 -6.84
C PRO A 80 -8.80 4.00 -7.23
N HIS A 81 -8.08 5.06 -6.89
CA HIS A 81 -6.64 5.15 -7.15
C HIS A 81 -5.81 4.16 -6.32
N ALA A 82 -6.23 3.90 -5.08
CA ALA A 82 -5.63 2.86 -4.26
C ALA A 82 -5.87 1.47 -4.87
N ILE A 83 -7.10 1.18 -5.31
CA ILE A 83 -7.47 -0.06 -6.01
C ILE A 83 -6.58 -0.26 -7.24
N ASP A 84 -6.50 0.74 -8.12
CA ASP A 84 -5.69 0.67 -9.34
C ASP A 84 -4.21 0.40 -9.03
N ALA A 85 -3.67 1.07 -8.02
CA ALA A 85 -2.27 0.86 -7.60
C ALA A 85 -2.02 -0.57 -7.11
N PHE A 86 -2.92 -1.13 -6.28
CA PHE A 86 -2.81 -2.51 -5.83
C PHE A 86 -2.98 -3.49 -7.00
N MET A 87 -3.96 -3.29 -7.88
CA MET A 87 -4.14 -4.13 -9.07
C MET A 87 -2.91 -4.09 -9.99
N ALA A 88 -2.30 -2.91 -10.18
CA ALA A 88 -1.08 -2.75 -10.97
C ALA A 88 0.14 -3.43 -10.34
N LEU A 89 0.18 -3.55 -9.02
CA LEU A 89 1.16 -4.38 -8.28
C LEU A 89 0.85 -5.88 -8.35
N GLY A 90 -0.22 -6.28 -9.04
CA GLY A 90 -0.63 -7.67 -9.23
C GLY A 90 -1.45 -8.24 -8.07
N TYR A 91 -2.17 -7.39 -7.34
CA TYR A 91 -3.13 -7.86 -6.34
C TYR A 91 -4.45 -8.29 -6.98
N GLU A 92 -5.02 -9.33 -6.39
CA GLU A 92 -6.40 -9.73 -6.55
C GLU A 92 -7.20 -9.13 -5.39
N ILE A 93 -8.28 -8.42 -5.72
CA ILE A 93 -9.21 -7.83 -4.76
C ILE A 93 -10.53 -8.54 -4.94
N ASP A 94 -10.87 -9.42 -4.00
CA ASP A 94 -12.09 -10.20 -4.02
C ASP A 94 -12.62 -10.40 -2.60
N ASP A 95 -13.88 -10.06 -2.38
CA ASP A 95 -14.57 -10.27 -1.10
C ASP A 95 -15.38 -11.56 -1.17
N THR A 96 -14.87 -12.59 -0.49
CA THR A 96 -15.51 -13.90 -0.45
C THR A 96 -16.64 -13.97 0.59
N GLY A 97 -16.94 -12.88 1.30
CA GLY A 97 -17.90 -12.83 2.41
C GLY A 97 -17.43 -13.56 3.66
N ALA A 98 -16.16 -13.98 3.72
CA ALA A 98 -15.57 -14.63 4.89
C ALA A 98 -15.07 -13.61 5.91
N ASP A 99 -14.74 -14.08 7.12
CA ASP A 99 -14.17 -13.20 8.15
C ASP A 99 -12.88 -12.53 7.67
N THR A 100 -12.77 -11.23 7.92
CA THR A 100 -11.61 -10.40 7.59
C THR A 100 -10.83 -9.97 8.82
N TYR A 101 -9.57 -9.60 8.61
CA TYR A 101 -8.80 -8.79 9.54
C TYR A 101 -8.21 -7.58 8.81
N ALA A 102 -8.08 -6.47 9.54
CA ALA A 102 -7.48 -5.25 9.04
C ALA A 102 -5.96 -5.31 9.14
N HIS A 103 -5.27 -4.90 8.07
CA HIS A 103 -3.82 -4.77 8.08
C HIS A 103 -3.37 -3.50 8.83
N GLN A 104 -2.14 -3.51 9.33
CA GLN A 104 -1.51 -2.33 9.92
C GLN A 104 -1.26 -1.23 8.88
N ASN A 105 -1.31 0.02 9.34
CA ASN A 105 -1.26 1.20 8.49
C ASN A 105 0.13 1.84 8.46
N CYS A 106 0.43 2.51 7.35
CA CYS A 106 1.62 3.34 7.23
C CYS A 106 1.45 4.62 8.08
N ASP A 107 2.45 4.96 8.91
CA ASP A 107 2.43 6.16 9.75
C ASP A 107 3.13 7.38 9.11
N GLY A 108 3.55 7.24 7.84
CA GLY A 108 4.15 8.31 7.04
C GLY A 108 5.59 8.67 7.43
N ARG A 109 6.23 7.93 8.34
CA ARG A 109 7.64 8.18 8.72
C ARG A 109 8.58 7.55 7.71
N HIS A 110 8.79 8.27 6.61
CA HIS A 110 9.67 7.88 5.52
C HIS A 110 10.58 9.03 5.10
N SER A 111 11.78 8.70 4.62
CA SER A 111 12.70 9.64 3.99
C SER A 111 12.20 10.10 2.63
N GLN A 112 12.68 11.24 2.15
CA GLN A 112 12.35 11.72 0.79
C GLN A 112 12.79 10.74 -0.29
N HIS A 113 13.88 10.01 -0.08
CA HIS A 113 14.36 9.01 -1.01
C HIS A 113 13.37 7.84 -1.16
N GLU A 114 12.86 7.32 -0.04
CA GLU A 114 11.82 6.27 -0.05
C GLU A 114 10.54 6.74 -0.75
N VAL A 115 10.14 8.00 -0.53
CA VAL A 115 8.97 8.59 -1.21
C VAL A 115 9.17 8.60 -2.72
N LEU A 116 10.35 9.01 -3.21
CA LEU A 116 10.64 9.03 -4.65
C LEU A 116 10.68 7.62 -5.25
N GLN A 117 11.27 6.65 -4.54
CA GLN A 117 11.30 5.25 -4.95
C GLN A 117 9.89 4.65 -5.04
N ALA A 118 9.06 4.90 -4.03
CA ALA A 118 7.67 4.49 -4.04
C ALA A 118 6.90 5.11 -5.21
N TYR A 119 7.09 6.40 -5.46
CA TYR A 119 6.43 7.09 -6.57
C TYR A 119 6.79 6.48 -7.93
N ASP A 120 8.08 6.29 -8.21
CA ASP A 120 8.56 5.67 -9.45
C ASP A 120 8.05 4.23 -9.60
N ARG A 121 8.09 3.45 -8.52
CA ARG A 121 7.60 2.07 -8.51
C ARG A 121 6.11 1.97 -8.87
N ILE A 122 5.26 2.80 -8.24
CA ILE A 122 3.81 2.75 -8.47
C ILE A 122 3.44 3.30 -9.85
N GLU A 123 3.99 4.43 -10.28
CA GLU A 123 3.73 4.97 -11.63
C GLU A 123 4.21 4.00 -12.72
N GLY A 124 5.38 3.40 -12.55
CA GLY A 124 5.90 2.39 -13.50
C GLY A 124 5.08 1.10 -13.51
N ALA A 125 4.47 0.71 -12.39
CA ALA A 125 3.53 -0.41 -12.34
C ALA A 125 2.22 -0.07 -13.07
N LEU A 126 1.65 1.11 -12.80
CA LEU A 126 0.43 1.60 -13.44
C LEU A 126 0.61 1.72 -14.95
N GLU A 127 1.71 2.29 -15.43
CA GLU A 127 2.00 2.43 -16.87
C GLU A 127 2.03 1.05 -17.56
N LYS A 128 2.70 0.06 -16.95
CA LYS A 128 2.75 -1.31 -17.48
C LYS A 128 1.38 -1.98 -17.45
N TRP A 129 0.61 -1.76 -16.40
CA TRP A 129 -0.72 -2.35 -16.24
C TRP A 129 -1.71 -1.78 -17.26
N CYS A 130 -1.77 -0.46 -17.42
CA CYS A 130 -2.60 0.19 -18.44
C CYS A 130 -2.24 -0.25 -19.86
N ARG A 131 -0.94 -0.41 -20.18
CA ARG A 131 -0.50 -0.94 -21.49
C ARG A 131 -0.93 -2.39 -21.74
N LYS A 132 -1.11 -3.18 -20.68
CA LYS A 132 -1.53 -4.58 -20.76
C LYS A 132 -3.04 -4.76 -20.84
N GLN A 133 -3.84 -3.73 -20.55
CA GLN A 133 -5.27 -3.75 -20.77
C GLN A 133 -5.57 -3.38 -22.22
N PRO A 134 -5.93 -4.35 -23.09
CA PRO A 134 -6.31 -4.02 -24.46
C PRO A 134 -7.74 -3.46 -24.41
N ASN A 135 -7.89 -2.14 -24.54
CA ASN A 135 -9.15 -1.43 -24.74
C ASN A 135 -10.32 -1.79 -23.81
N HIS A 136 -10.51 -1.00 -22.74
CA HIS A 136 -11.86 -0.61 -22.34
C HIS A 136 -12.13 0.79 -22.92
N LEU A 137 -12.54 0.82 -24.19
CA LEU A 137 -13.25 1.92 -24.83
C LEU A 137 -14.74 1.56 -24.89
#